data_AF-A0A416XST8-F1
#
_entry.id   AF-A0A416XST8-F1
#
_cell.length_a   1.000
_cell.length_b   1.000
_cell.length_c   1.000
_cell.angle_alpha   90.00
_cell.angle_beta   90.00
_cell.angle_gamma   90.00
#
_symmetry.space_group_name_H-M   'P 1'
#
loop_
_entity.id
_entity.type
_entity.pdbx_description
1 polymer ?
#
loop_
_entity_poly.entity_id
_entity_poly.type
_entity_poly.pdbx_seq_one_letter_code
_entity_poly.pdbx_strand_id
1 'polypeptide(L)'
;MYSKEQKDIALRIYHQTESVTETIRILGYPTRRNLYTWIAEENTPPKTRKEYPVIDNPPDHPRNPPLEVKLNAIHRCYELGENIKYVSEDIGYSRASIYVSDE
;
A
#
# COMPACT_ATOMS: atom_id res chain seq x y z
N MET A 1 4.40 23.78 -4.52
CA MET A 1 3.75 23.12 -3.37
C MET A 1 3.30 24.23 -2.43
N TYR A 2 2.05 24.22 -1.97
CA TYR A 2 1.53 25.25 -1.05
C TYR A 2 1.79 24.84 0.40
N SER A 3 2.09 25.80 1.26
CA SER A 3 2.26 25.54 2.70
C SER A 3 0.92 25.24 3.37
N LYS A 4 0.96 24.68 4.57
CA LYS A 4 -0.25 24.43 5.37
C LYS A 4 -0.97 25.76 5.67
N GLU A 5 -0.21 26.79 6.02
CA GLU A 5 -0.74 28.13 6.31
C GLU A 5 -1.42 28.74 5.07
N GLN A 6 -0.84 28.58 3.88
CA GLN A 6 -1.47 29.02 2.63
C GLN A 6 -2.80 28.31 2.36
N LYS A 7 -2.85 27.00 2.61
CA LYS A 7 -4.07 26.21 2.48
C LYS A 7 -5.14 26.66 3.48
N ASP A 8 -4.76 26.87 4.74
CA ASP A 8 -5.67 27.31 5.81
C ASP A 8 -6.22 28.72 5.54
N ILE A 9 -5.40 29.64 5.05
CA ILE A 9 -5.85 30.97 4.62
C ILE A 9 -6.83 30.85 3.45
N ALA A 10 -6.54 30.02 2.44
CA ALA A 10 -7.40 29.83 1.29
C ALA A 10 -8.78 29.27 1.66
N LEU A 11 -8.82 28.27 2.54
CA LEU A 11 -10.07 27.71 3.07
C LEU A 11 -10.85 28.75 3.87
N ARG A 12 -10.18 29.53 4.73
CA ARG A 12 -10.83 30.62 5.49
C ARG A 12 -11.48 31.67 4.60
N ILE A 13 -10.78 32.12 3.55
CA ILE A 13 -11.35 33.09 2.60
C ILE A 13 -12.51 32.46 1.81
N TYR A 14 -12.39 31.20 1.41
CA TYR A 14 -13.49 30.47 0.77
C TYR A 14 -14.75 30.42 1.63
N HIS A 15 -14.64 30.14 2.93
CA HIS A 15 -15.79 30.15 3.85
C HIS A 15 -16.41 31.54 4.03
N GLN A 16 -15.65 32.62 3.79
CA GLN A 16 -16.18 33.99 3.83
C GLN A 16 -16.86 34.40 2.52
N THR A 17 -16.35 33.96 1.38
CA THR A 17 -16.86 34.34 0.05
C THR A 17 -17.89 33.38 -0.50
N GLU A 18 -17.93 32.15 0.01
CA GLU A 18 -18.69 31.00 -0.51
C GLU A 18 -18.45 30.76 -2.02
N SER A 19 -17.30 31.22 -2.55
CA SER A 19 -17.01 31.24 -3.98
C SER A 19 -15.54 31.00 -4.28
N VAL A 20 -15.26 29.83 -4.89
CA VAL A 20 -13.92 29.43 -5.36
C VAL A 20 -13.28 30.46 -6.28
N THR A 21 -14.06 31.01 -7.22
CA THR A 21 -13.53 32.00 -8.17
C THR A 21 -13.15 33.29 -7.46
N GLU A 22 -13.96 33.73 -6.49
CA GLU A 22 -13.69 34.94 -5.73
C GLU A 22 -12.49 34.77 -4.79
N THR A 23 -12.37 33.62 -4.12
CA THR A 23 -11.21 33.27 -3.30
C THR A 23 -9.91 33.36 -4.09
N ILE A 24 -9.88 32.79 -5.29
CA ILE A 24 -8.70 32.80 -6.17
C ILE A 24 -8.41 34.21 -6.68
N ARG A 25 -9.45 35.00 -6.96
CA ARG A 25 -9.30 36.42 -7.35
C ARG A 25 -8.67 37.25 -6.24
N ILE A 26 -9.09 37.04 -4.99
CA ILE A 26 -8.57 37.76 -3.81
C ILE A 26 -7.13 37.37 -3.51
N LEU A 27 -6.81 36.08 -3.53
CA LEU A 27 -5.50 35.57 -3.10
C LEU A 27 -4.46 35.51 -4.23
N GLY A 28 -4.89 35.42 -5.49
CA GLY A 28 -4.00 35.14 -6.64
C GLY A 28 -3.54 33.68 -6.71
N TYR A 29 -4.00 32.84 -5.80
CA TYR A 29 -3.74 31.40 -5.71
C TYR A 29 -4.88 30.74 -4.90
N PRO A 30 -4.98 29.40 -4.84
CA PRO A 30 -4.32 28.41 -5.69
C PRO A 30 -5.04 28.29 -7.06
N THR A 31 -4.75 27.24 -7.83
CA THR A 31 -5.62 26.89 -8.97
C THR A 31 -6.99 26.41 -8.48
N ARG A 32 -8.03 26.52 -9.33
CA ARG A 32 -9.38 26.00 -9.01
C ARG A 32 -9.36 24.54 -8.57
N ARG A 33 -8.56 23.70 -9.25
CA ARG A 33 -8.42 22.27 -8.93
C ARG A 33 -7.95 22.07 -7.50
N ASN A 34 -6.91 22.78 -7.09
CA ASN A 34 -6.35 22.65 -5.75
C ASN A 34 -7.36 23.10 -4.68
N LEU A 35 -8.07 24.21 -4.91
CA LEU A 35 -9.05 24.68 -3.94
C LEU A 35 -10.21 23.68 -3.77
N TYR A 36 -10.73 23.11 -4.87
CA TYR A 36 -11.73 22.04 -4.78
C TYR A 36 -11.21 20.80 -4.03
N THR A 37 -9.97 20.39 -4.28
CA THR A 37 -9.34 19.28 -3.55
C THR A 37 -9.31 19.58 -2.05
N TRP A 38 -8.89 20.78 -1.65
CA TRP A 38 -8.78 21.16 -0.24
C TRP A 38 -10.14 21.23 0.46
N ILE A 39 -11.18 21.72 -0.24
CA ILE A 39 -12.56 21.72 0.26
C ILE A 39 -13.05 20.28 0.45
N ALA A 40 -12.76 19.38 -0.48
CA ALA A 40 -13.13 17.97 -0.35
C ALA A 40 -12.42 17.27 0.82
N GLU A 41 -11.13 17.58 1.02
CA GLU A 41 -10.32 17.07 2.14
C GLU A 41 -10.80 17.61 3.49
N GLU A 42 -11.24 18.87 3.57
CA GLU A 42 -11.82 19.44 4.79
C GLU A 42 -13.12 18.71 5.20
N ASN A 43 -13.94 18.33 4.22
CA ASN A 43 -15.18 17.60 4.43
C ASN A 43 -14.99 16.09 4.63
N THR A 44 -13.81 15.55 4.31
CA THR A 44 -13.52 14.12 4.40
C THR A 44 -12.40 13.88 5.40
N PRO A 45 -12.70 13.48 6.65
CA PRO A 45 -11.63 13.15 7.58
C PRO A 45 -10.73 12.06 6.98
N PRO A 46 -9.40 12.13 7.21
CA PRO A 46 -8.48 11.09 6.74
C PRO A 46 -8.99 9.73 7.22
N LYS A 47 -9.27 8.83 6.27
CA LYS A 47 -9.64 7.45 6.62
C LYS A 47 -8.42 6.83 7.29
N THR A 48 -8.52 6.52 8.59
CA THR A 48 -7.53 5.67 9.24
C THR A 48 -7.56 4.32 8.52
N ARG A 49 -6.39 3.87 8.06
CA ARG A 49 -6.27 2.54 7.46
C ARG A 49 -6.64 1.54 8.55
N LYS A 50 -7.56 0.61 8.25
CA LYS A 50 -7.86 -0.49 9.18
C LYS A 50 -6.56 -1.26 9.43
N GLU A 51 -6.17 -1.37 10.69
CA GLU A 51 -5.12 -2.28 11.11
C GLU A 51 -5.66 -3.70 10.93
N TYR A 52 -4.96 -4.49 10.13
CA TYR A 52 -5.21 -5.92 10.03
C TYR A 52 -4.33 -6.60 11.08
N PRO A 53 -4.85 -7.61 11.81
CA PRO A 53 -4.01 -8.37 12.72
C PRO A 53 -2.86 -9.00 11.94
N VAL A 54 -1.64 -8.83 12.45
CA VAL A 54 -0.48 -9.58 11.99
C VAL A 54 -0.65 -10.98 12.52
N ILE A 55 -1.12 -11.90 11.68
CA ILE A 55 -1.16 -13.33 12.00
C ILE A 55 0.18 -13.89 11.56
N ASP A 56 1.09 -14.08 12.52
CA ASP A 56 2.37 -14.72 12.26
C ASP A 56 2.14 -16.21 11.97
N ASN A 57 2.85 -16.70 10.97
CA ASN A 57 2.95 -18.13 10.72
C ASN A 57 3.71 -18.79 11.89
N PRO A 58 3.37 -20.04 12.25
CA PRO A 58 4.05 -20.70 13.35
C PRO A 58 5.53 -20.94 13.00
N PRO A 59 6.45 -20.98 13.99
CA PRO A 59 7.90 -21.04 13.74
C PRO A 59 8.36 -22.29 12.98
N ASP A 60 7.61 -23.38 13.09
CA ASP A 60 7.84 -24.65 12.40
C ASP A 60 7.40 -24.62 10.93
N HIS A 61 6.56 -23.65 10.54
CA HIS A 61 6.11 -23.46 9.18
C HIS A 61 6.04 -21.97 8.81
N PRO A 62 7.21 -21.30 8.69
CA PRO A 62 7.28 -19.88 8.35
C PRO A 62 6.62 -19.60 7.00
N ARG A 63 6.21 -18.35 6.77
CA ARG A 63 5.54 -17.91 5.53
C ARG A 63 6.31 -18.30 4.26
N ASN A 64 7.62 -18.16 4.32
CA ASN A 64 8.53 -18.58 3.26
C ASN A 64 9.34 -19.78 3.75
N PRO A 65 9.52 -20.82 2.91
CA PRO A 65 10.29 -21.99 3.30
C PRO A 65 11.74 -21.61 3.60
N PRO A 66 12.40 -22.27 4.57
CA PRO A 66 13.82 -22.08 4.81
C PRO A 66 14.63 -22.53 3.58
N LEU A 67 15.85 -22.01 3.46
CA LEU A 67 16.73 -22.24 2.31
C LEU A 67 16.92 -23.74 2.01
N GLU A 68 17.11 -24.56 3.03
CA GLU A 68 17.30 -26.01 2.87
C GLU A 68 16.10 -26.69 2.20
N VAL A 69 14.88 -26.31 2.58
CA VAL A 69 13.64 -26.83 2.00
C VAL A 69 13.50 -26.38 0.54
N LYS A 70 13.86 -25.13 0.22
CA LYS A 70 13.88 -24.62 -1.16
C LYS A 70 14.88 -25.40 -2.03
N LEU A 71 16.11 -25.61 -1.55
CA LEU A 71 17.16 -26.34 -2.27
C LEU A 71 16.77 -27.81 -2.50
N ASN A 72 16.20 -28.47 -1.50
CA ASN A 72 15.71 -29.84 -1.65
C ASN A 72 14.58 -29.93 -2.70
N ALA A 73 13.63 -29.00 -2.66
CA ALA A 73 12.54 -28.94 -3.62
C ALA A 73 13.06 -28.73 -5.05
N ILE A 74 14.04 -27.85 -5.24
CA ILE A 74 14.68 -27.61 -6.53
C ILE A 74 15.40 -28.87 -7.03
N HIS A 75 16.21 -29.52 -6.19
CA HIS A 75 16.88 -30.78 -6.55
C HIS A 75 15.88 -31.85 -7.01
N ARG A 76 14.80 -32.08 -6.24
CA ARG A 76 13.73 -33.03 -6.61
C ARG A 76 13.11 -32.71 -7.97
N CYS A 77 12.85 -31.44 -8.24
CA CYS A 77 12.22 -31.03 -9.50
C CYS A 77 13.17 -31.10 -10.71
N TYR A 78 14.41 -30.64 -10.57
CA TYR A 78 15.33 -30.48 -11.71
C TYR A 78 16.24 -31.69 -11.94
N GLU A 79 16.68 -32.37 -10.88
CA GLU A 79 17.60 -33.50 -11.01
C GLU A 79 16.85 -34.83 -11.03
N LEU A 80 15.79 -34.97 -10.22
CA LEU A 80 14.99 -36.19 -10.15
C LEU A 80 13.76 -36.17 -11.07
N GLY A 81 13.43 -35.00 -11.64
CA GLY A 81 12.30 -34.84 -12.56
C GLY A 81 10.92 -34.93 -11.89
N GLU A 82 10.83 -34.78 -10.57
CA GLU A 82 9.56 -34.78 -9.87
C GLU A 82 8.69 -33.57 -10.26
N ASN A 83 7.37 -33.76 -10.28
CA ASN A 83 6.47 -32.66 -10.61
C ASN A 83 6.42 -31.64 -9.46
N ILE A 84 6.77 -30.39 -9.75
CA ILE A 84 6.73 -29.27 -8.80
C ILE A 84 5.40 -29.14 -8.03
N LYS A 85 4.26 -29.55 -8.63
CA LYS A 85 2.98 -29.58 -7.92
C LYS A 85 3.04 -30.52 -6.71
N TYR A 86 3.42 -31.78 -6.93
CA TYR A 86 3.48 -32.80 -5.88
C TYR A 86 4.58 -32.48 -4.87
N VAL A 87 5.73 -31.98 -5.32
CA VAL A 87 6.80 -31.53 -4.41
C VAL A 87 6.31 -30.40 -3.51
N SER A 88 5.58 -29.41 -4.05
CA SER A 88 5.04 -28.30 -3.26
C SER A 88 3.99 -28.74 -2.24
N GLU A 89 3.11 -29.68 -2.63
CA GLU A 89 2.08 -30.25 -1.75
C GLU A 89 2.71 -31.05 -0.60
N ASP A 90 3.77 -31.82 -0.89
CA ASP A 90 4.50 -32.65 0.08
C ASP A 90 5.22 -31.81 1.16
N ILE A 91 5.84 -30.69 0.78
CA ILE A 91 6.50 -29.78 1.74
C ILE A 91 5.53 -28.79 2.40
N GLY A 92 4.26 -28.78 2.01
CA GLY A 92 3.24 -27.89 2.56
C GLY A 92 3.34 -26.42 2.12
N TYR A 93 4.00 -26.13 1.00
CA TYR A 93 4.20 -24.77 0.50
C TYR A 93 3.53 -24.53 -0.86
N SER A 94 3.31 -23.27 -1.21
CA SER A 94 2.90 -22.93 -2.57
C SER A 94 4.07 -23.13 -3.55
N ARG A 95 3.76 -23.39 -4.83
CA ARG A 95 4.77 -23.50 -5.90
C ARG A 95 5.62 -22.23 -6.03
N ALA A 96 5.03 -21.06 -5.79
CA ALA A 96 5.74 -19.78 -5.84
C ALA A 96 6.74 -19.64 -4.68
N SER A 97 6.38 -20.11 -3.48
CA SER A 97 7.21 -20.01 -2.28
C SER A 97 8.57 -20.68 -2.41
N ILE A 98 8.70 -21.67 -3.31
CA ILE A 98 9.98 -22.36 -3.60
C ILE A 98 10.99 -21.41 -4.26
N TYR A 99 10.53 -20.45 -5.05
CA TYR A 99 11.37 -19.54 -5.85
C TYR A 99 11.47 -18.12 -5.29
N VAL A 100 10.69 -17.79 -4.27
CA VAL A 100 10.71 -16.46 -3.64
C VAL A 100 11.94 -16.35 -2.73
N SER A 101 12.75 -15.32 -2.94
CA SER A 101 13.83 -14.94 -2.01
C SER A 101 13.25 -14.16 -0.83
N ASP A 102 13.83 -14.35 0.35
CA ASP A 102 13.58 -13.49 1.49
C ASP A 102 14.39 -12.19 1.26
N GLU A 103 13.68 -11.06 1.14
CA GLU A 103 14.25 -9.72 0.95
C GLU A 103 14.61 -9.08 2.31
#